data_AF-A0A963IGR4-F1
#
_entry.id   AF-A0A963IGR4-F1
#
_cell.length_a   1.000
_cell.length_b   1.000
_cell.length_c   1.000
_cell.angle_alpha   90.00
_cell.angle_beta   90.00
_cell.angle_gamma   90.00
#
_symmetry.space_group_name_H-M   'P 1'
#
loop_
_entity.id
_entity.type
_entity.pdbx_description
1 polymer ?
#
loop_
_entity_poly.entity_id
_entity_poly.type
_entity_poly.pdbx_seq_one_letter_code
_entity_poly.pdbx_strand_id
1 'polypeptide(L)'
;MRIGRLLAVLTSVTVGACATEAALPPPQPQTFAQAAAQRDQADALRAAAEQRYAAEQNACYAKFLVNDCLVAAKSRYTEAIVAARKLDQPAIDFEREARRRDLEAKEAQRAADLRRRQTEEADRAQRFRAEQEAKSAARDAKLAEKAQKAEEGRRKTAEEQAKRQARLEKRARQDAERETRKAAKEAGQGTPTPAN
;
A
#
# COMPACT_ATOMS: atom_id res chain seq x y z
N MET A 1 -60.99 53.73 72.73
CA MET A 1 -59.55 53.99 72.99
C MET A 1 -58.71 52.91 72.35
N ARG A 2 -57.61 53.31 71.71
CA ARG A 2 -56.44 52.51 71.26
C ARG A 2 -56.67 51.52 70.10
N ILE A 3 -56.58 52.09 68.89
CA ILE A 3 -56.32 51.39 67.62
C ILE A 3 -54.85 50.98 67.61
N GLY A 4 -54.57 49.67 67.67
CA GLY A 4 -53.23 49.12 67.54
C GLY A 4 -52.84 49.01 66.08
N ARG A 5 -51.98 49.92 65.61
CA ARG A 5 -51.33 49.84 64.30
C ARG A 5 -50.15 48.87 64.39
N LEU A 6 -50.30 47.67 63.82
CA LEU A 6 -49.18 46.79 63.45
C LEU A 6 -48.56 47.33 62.16
N LEU A 7 -47.41 48.01 62.29
CA LEU A 7 -46.54 48.38 61.18
C LEU A 7 -45.53 47.24 60.97
N ALA A 8 -45.80 46.40 59.97
CA ALA A 8 -44.84 45.42 59.47
C ALA A 8 -43.79 46.15 58.63
N VAL A 9 -42.58 46.30 59.18
CA VAL A 9 -41.42 46.82 58.45
C VAL A 9 -40.79 45.66 57.68
N LEU A 10 -41.09 45.59 56.38
CA LEU A 10 -40.42 44.72 55.42
C LEU A 10 -39.07 45.37 55.04
N THR A 11 -38.00 44.93 55.69
CA THR A 11 -36.62 45.23 55.26
C THR A 11 -36.26 44.35 54.07
N SER A 12 -36.30 44.94 52.88
CA SER A 12 -35.79 44.32 51.66
C SER A 12 -34.25 44.24 51.73
N VAL A 13 -33.74 43.09 52.15
CA VAL A 13 -32.33 42.74 51.96
C VAL A 13 -32.14 42.46 50.46
N THR A 14 -31.66 43.46 49.73
CA THR A 14 -31.11 43.24 48.39
C THR A 14 -29.79 42.51 48.55
N VAL A 15 -29.85 41.18 48.46
CA VAL A 15 -28.67 40.35 48.19
C VAL A 15 -28.18 40.75 46.80
N GLY A 16 -27.12 41.57 46.77
CA GLY A 16 -26.33 41.76 45.57
C GLY A 16 -25.72 40.43 45.19
N ALA A 17 -26.36 39.71 44.28
CA ALA A 17 -25.74 38.60 43.58
C ALA A 17 -24.58 39.19 42.78
N CYS A 18 -23.37 39.12 43.33
CA CYS A 18 -22.16 39.08 42.51
C CYS A 18 -22.29 37.85 41.63
N ALA A 19 -22.88 38.03 40.45
CA ALA A 19 -22.70 37.09 39.36
C ALA A 19 -21.21 37.11 39.04
N THR A 20 -20.46 36.19 39.65
CA THR A 20 -19.24 35.70 39.03
C THR A 20 -19.67 35.13 37.70
N GLU A 21 -19.61 35.97 36.67
CA GLU A 21 -19.71 35.57 35.28
C GLU A 21 -18.59 34.55 35.08
N ALA A 22 -18.93 33.28 35.24
CA ALA A 22 -18.04 32.19 34.95
C ALA A 22 -17.70 32.35 33.47
N ALA A 23 -16.51 32.91 33.20
CA ALA A 23 -16.01 33.12 31.86
C ALA A 23 -16.16 31.80 31.11
N LEU A 24 -17.12 31.77 30.18
CA LEU A 24 -17.39 30.61 29.34
C LEU A 24 -16.05 30.21 28.72
N PRO A 25 -15.67 28.91 28.72
CA PRO A 25 -14.45 28.49 28.04
C PRO A 25 -14.49 29.05 26.61
N PRO A 26 -13.36 29.57 26.08
CA PRO A 26 -13.32 30.14 24.76
C PRO A 26 -13.86 29.13 23.74
N PRO A 27 -14.62 29.59 22.74
CA PRO A 27 -15.27 28.69 21.78
C PRO A 27 -14.23 27.83 21.09
N GLN A 28 -14.49 26.53 20.97
CA GLN A 28 -13.63 25.60 20.24
C GLN A 28 -13.62 25.97 18.75
N PRO A 29 -12.44 26.10 18.11
CA PRO A 29 -12.39 26.46 16.69
C PRO A 29 -12.89 25.31 15.83
N GLN A 30 -13.69 25.64 14.81
CA GLN A 30 -14.24 24.66 13.87
C GLN A 30 -13.54 24.69 12.52
N THR A 31 -12.76 25.74 12.26
CA THR A 31 -12.03 25.93 11.01
C THR A 31 -10.61 26.42 11.29
N PHE A 32 -9.70 26.18 10.36
CA PHE A 32 -8.33 26.70 10.45
C PHE A 32 -8.27 28.22 10.53
N ALA A 33 -9.18 28.93 9.84
CA ALA A 33 -9.25 30.38 9.92
C ALA A 33 -9.66 30.86 11.32
N GLN A 34 -10.59 30.16 11.99
CA GLN A 34 -10.95 30.45 13.37
C GLN A 34 -9.82 30.13 14.34
N ALA A 35 -9.12 28.99 14.15
CA ALA A 35 -7.95 28.63 14.95
C ALA A 35 -6.87 29.71 14.81
N ALA A 36 -6.49 30.10 13.59
CA ALA A 36 -5.51 31.15 13.33
C ALA A 36 -5.90 32.48 14.00
N ALA A 37 -7.16 32.91 13.85
CA ALA A 37 -7.63 34.14 14.49
C ALA A 37 -7.57 34.08 16.03
N GLN A 38 -7.83 32.93 16.65
CA GLN A 38 -7.69 32.76 18.10
C GLN A 38 -6.23 32.84 18.54
N ARG A 39 -5.30 32.30 17.75
CA ARG A 39 -3.86 32.39 18.03
C ARG A 39 -3.36 33.83 17.92
N ASP A 40 -3.77 34.54 16.87
CA ASP A 40 -3.45 35.96 16.69
C ASP A 40 -3.98 36.81 17.86
N GLN A 41 -5.20 36.53 18.33
CA GLN A 41 -5.78 37.19 19.49
C GLN A 41 -5.01 36.86 20.77
N ALA A 42 -4.62 35.61 20.98
CA ALA A 42 -3.83 35.21 22.15
C ALA A 42 -2.44 35.87 22.14
N ASP A 43 -1.80 35.98 20.98
CA ASP A 43 -0.50 36.64 20.83
C ASP A 43 -0.61 38.16 21.07
N ALA A 44 -1.67 38.80 20.57
CA ALA A 44 -1.96 40.20 20.89
C ALA A 44 -2.18 40.42 22.40
N LEU A 45 -2.88 39.50 23.08
CA LEU A 45 -3.07 39.56 24.53
C LEU A 45 -1.75 39.41 25.30
N ARG A 46 -0.87 38.50 24.87
CA ARG A 46 0.48 38.34 25.46
C ARG A 46 1.30 39.60 25.29
N ALA A 47 1.39 40.13 24.07
CA ALA A 47 2.15 41.34 23.78
C ALA A 47 1.63 42.55 24.60
N ALA A 48 0.30 42.71 24.70
CA ALA A 48 -0.29 43.76 25.52
C ALA A 48 0.00 43.56 27.02
N ALA A 49 -0.04 42.32 27.52
CA ALA A 49 0.29 42.01 28.91
C ALA A 49 1.77 42.29 29.23
N GLU A 50 2.68 41.93 28.34
CA GLU A 50 4.12 42.21 28.46
C GLU A 50 4.40 43.72 28.51
N GLN A 51 3.81 44.49 27.59
CA GLN A 51 3.97 45.94 27.57
C GLN A 51 3.42 46.59 28.85
N ARG A 52 2.23 46.18 29.29
CA ARG A 52 1.63 46.68 30.54
C ARG A 52 2.49 46.32 31.75
N TYR A 53 2.96 45.07 31.84
CA TYR A 53 3.80 44.63 32.94
C TYR A 53 5.11 45.42 33.02
N ALA A 54 5.78 45.64 31.87
CA ALA A 54 7.00 46.45 31.82
C ALA A 54 6.75 47.90 32.28
N ALA A 55 5.65 48.51 31.82
CA ALA A 55 5.28 49.86 32.24
C ALA A 55 4.95 49.94 33.74
N GLU A 56 4.17 48.98 34.25
CA GLU A 56 3.81 48.90 35.67
C GLU A 56 5.03 48.63 36.55
N GLN A 57 5.95 47.77 36.12
CA GLN A 57 7.19 47.47 36.83
C GLN A 57 8.02 48.75 36.99
N ASN A 58 8.19 49.54 35.93
CA ASN A 58 8.88 50.83 36.00
C ASN A 58 8.17 51.81 36.95
N ALA A 59 6.85 51.87 36.90
CA ALA A 59 6.06 52.72 37.79
C ALA A 59 6.15 52.26 39.27
N CYS A 60 6.31 50.97 39.54
CA CYS A 60 6.45 50.44 40.90
C CYS A 60 7.72 50.92 41.60
N TYR A 61 8.82 51.12 40.88
CA TYR A 61 10.06 51.62 41.46
C TYR A 61 9.98 53.06 41.98
N ALA A 62 8.98 53.83 41.56
CA ALA A 62 8.72 55.17 42.08
C ALA A 62 7.84 55.19 43.35
N LYS A 63 7.36 54.04 43.82
CA LYS A 63 6.46 53.94 44.99
C LYS A 63 7.22 53.57 46.26
N PHE A 64 6.64 53.92 47.42
CA PHE A 64 7.22 53.56 48.72
C PHE A 64 7.15 52.05 49.00
N LEU A 65 6.02 51.40 48.67
CA LEU A 65 5.83 49.95 48.80
C LEU A 65 6.13 49.24 47.46
N VAL A 66 7.39 49.27 47.04
CA VAL A 66 7.82 48.70 45.74
C VAL A 66 7.48 47.21 45.64
N ASN A 67 7.73 46.44 46.71
CA ASN A 67 7.55 44.98 46.69
C ASN A 67 6.09 44.58 46.45
N ASP A 68 5.15 45.15 47.22
CA ASP A 68 3.71 44.87 47.06
C ASP A 68 3.22 45.29 45.67
N CYS A 69 3.72 46.41 45.15
CA CYS A 69 3.40 46.86 43.79
C CYS A 69 3.89 45.85 42.74
N LEU A 70 5.11 45.35 42.85
CA LEU A 70 5.68 44.37 41.92
C LEU A 70 4.91 43.04 41.98
N VAL A 71 4.51 42.59 43.18
CA VAL A 71 3.69 41.39 43.35
C VAL A 71 2.33 41.55 42.66
N ALA A 72 1.66 42.69 42.87
CA ALA A 72 0.37 42.97 42.23
C ALA A 72 0.48 43.07 40.70
N ALA A 73 1.51 43.75 40.19
CA ALA A 73 1.78 43.83 38.75
C ALA A 73 2.04 42.44 38.14
N LYS A 74 2.80 41.60 38.85
CA LYS A 74 3.08 40.22 38.41
C LYS A 74 1.84 39.33 38.45
N SER A 75 0.95 39.50 39.43
CA SER A 75 -0.33 38.78 39.48
C SER A 75 -1.15 39.08 38.23
N ARG A 76 -1.35 40.36 37.91
CA ARG A 76 -2.12 40.79 36.74
C ARG A 76 -1.51 40.32 35.42
N TYR A 77 -0.18 40.38 35.32
CA TYR A 77 0.54 39.81 34.18
C TYR A 77 0.25 38.30 34.04
N THR A 78 0.38 37.55 35.14
CA THR A 78 0.17 36.11 35.14
C THR A 78 -1.27 35.75 34.75
N GLU A 79 -2.25 36.48 35.27
CA GLU A 79 -3.67 36.33 34.91
C GLU A 79 -3.91 36.55 33.41
N ALA A 80 -3.31 37.59 32.82
CA ALA A 80 -3.41 37.86 31.39
C ALA A 80 -2.73 36.77 30.54
N ILE A 81 -1.57 36.27 30.95
CA ILE A 81 -0.90 35.16 30.26
C ILE A 81 -1.72 33.88 30.34
N VAL A 82 -2.34 33.58 31.48
CA VAL A 82 -3.25 32.43 31.63
C VAL A 82 -4.47 32.60 30.73
N ALA A 83 -5.05 33.79 30.64
CA ALA A 83 -6.16 34.06 29.74
C ALA A 83 -5.77 33.85 28.26
N ALA A 84 -4.61 34.35 27.84
CA ALA A 84 -4.09 34.12 26.49
C ALA A 84 -3.86 32.63 26.21
N ARG A 85 -3.31 31.86 27.16
CA ARG A 85 -3.14 30.41 27.01
C ARG A 85 -4.47 29.66 26.89
N LYS A 86 -5.48 30.05 27.66
CA LYS A 86 -6.83 29.45 27.57
C LYS A 86 -7.42 29.63 26.17
N LEU A 87 -7.12 30.73 25.49
CA LEU A 87 -7.56 31.00 24.12
C LEU A 87 -6.73 30.26 23.06
N ASP A 88 -5.41 30.19 23.23
CA ASP A 88 -4.48 29.59 22.26
C ASP A 88 -4.52 28.06 22.26
N GLN A 89 -4.65 27.44 23.44
CA GLN A 89 -4.55 25.99 23.59
C GLN A 89 -5.57 25.21 22.73
N PRO A 90 -6.88 25.57 22.70
CA PRO A 90 -7.86 24.96 21.80
C PRO A 90 -7.49 25.03 20.31
N ALA A 91 -6.92 26.16 19.87
CA ALA A 91 -6.51 26.35 18.47
C ALA A 91 -5.31 25.48 18.10
N ILE A 92 -4.31 25.40 18.99
CA ILE A 92 -3.16 24.50 18.82
C ILE A 92 -3.61 23.04 18.77
N ASP A 93 -4.52 22.64 19.66
CA ASP A 93 -4.98 21.26 19.72
C ASP A 93 -5.77 20.92 18.45
N PHE A 94 -6.66 21.81 17.97
CA PHE A 94 -7.35 21.64 16.70
C PHE A 94 -6.39 21.42 15.52
N GLU A 95 -5.36 22.27 15.38
CA GLU A 95 -4.36 22.14 14.32
C GLU A 95 -3.58 20.83 14.41
N ARG A 96 -3.22 20.41 15.63
CA ARG A 96 -2.51 19.15 15.88
C ARG A 96 -3.35 17.94 15.53
N GLU A 97 -4.63 17.95 15.90
CA GLU A 97 -5.54 16.86 15.58
C GLU A 97 -5.79 16.73 14.09
N ALA A 98 -5.97 17.84 13.39
CA ALA A 98 -6.11 17.83 11.94
C ALA A 98 -4.84 17.28 11.26
N ARG A 99 -3.66 17.73 11.68
CA ARG A 99 -2.38 17.20 11.19
C ARG A 99 -2.23 15.71 11.49
N ARG A 100 -2.64 15.25 12.68
CA ARG A 100 -2.60 13.83 13.05
C ARG A 100 -3.47 12.99 12.10
N ARG A 101 -4.71 13.43 11.84
CA ARG A 101 -5.61 12.76 10.88
C ARG A 101 -5.03 12.72 9.47
N ASP A 102 -4.43 13.80 9.01
CA ASP A 102 -3.78 13.84 7.68
C ASP A 102 -2.61 12.86 7.57
N LEU A 103 -1.81 12.74 8.63
CA LEU A 103 -0.70 11.78 8.68
C LEU A 103 -1.20 10.34 8.70
N GLU A 104 -2.19 10.04 9.54
CA GLU A 104 -2.83 8.72 9.59
C GLU A 104 -3.43 8.33 8.23
N ALA A 105 -4.10 9.26 7.54
CA ALA A 105 -4.63 9.02 6.20
C ALA A 105 -3.52 8.73 5.17
N LYS A 106 -2.41 9.50 5.21
CA LYS A 106 -1.25 9.26 4.34
C LYS A 106 -0.55 7.94 4.66
N GLU A 107 -0.50 7.53 5.91
CA GLU A 107 0.06 6.24 6.32
C GLU A 107 -0.82 5.08 5.84
N ALA A 108 -2.14 5.18 6.02
CA ALA A 108 -3.09 4.21 5.52
C ALA A 108 -3.00 4.07 3.99
N GLN A 109 -2.90 5.19 3.27
CA GLN A 109 -2.71 5.19 1.81
C GLN A 109 -1.39 4.50 1.42
N ARG A 110 -0.28 4.84 2.08
CA ARG A 110 1.02 4.21 1.82
C ARG A 110 1.00 2.70 2.08
N ALA A 111 0.34 2.27 3.16
CA ALA A 111 0.19 0.85 3.47
C ALA A 111 -0.66 0.11 2.41
N ALA A 112 -1.75 0.74 1.95
CA ALA A 112 -2.58 0.18 0.89
C ALA A 112 -1.82 0.09 -0.45
N ASP A 113 -1.08 1.14 -0.82
CA ASP A 113 -0.26 1.15 -2.03
C ASP A 113 0.86 0.10 -1.98
N LEU A 114 1.52 -0.07 -0.82
CA LEU A 114 2.54 -1.10 -0.65
C LEU A 114 1.95 -2.50 -0.85
N ARG A 115 0.79 -2.78 -0.26
CA ARG A 115 0.09 -4.06 -0.44
C ARG A 115 -0.27 -4.28 -1.91
N ARG A 116 -0.80 -3.26 -2.59
CA ARG A 116 -1.12 -3.34 -4.02
C ARG A 116 0.11 -3.65 -4.87
N ARG A 117 1.24 -2.96 -4.61
CA ARG A 117 2.51 -3.22 -5.32
C ARG A 117 3.00 -4.64 -5.09
N GLN A 118 2.96 -5.12 -3.85
CA GLN A 118 3.36 -6.50 -3.53
C GLN A 118 2.51 -7.54 -4.26
N THR A 119 1.19 -7.33 -4.34
CA THR A 119 0.30 -8.22 -5.11
C THR A 119 0.60 -8.16 -6.61
N GLU A 120 0.80 -6.96 -7.17
CA GLU A 120 1.14 -6.79 -8.59
C GLU A 120 2.49 -7.42 -8.93
N GLU A 121 3.49 -7.31 -8.06
CA GLU A 121 4.81 -7.93 -8.24
C GLU A 121 4.73 -9.45 -8.17
N ALA A 122 3.96 -10.01 -7.23
CA ALA A 122 3.73 -11.44 -7.14
C ALA A 122 3.02 -11.99 -8.39
N ASP A 123 1.98 -11.31 -8.86
CA ASP A 123 1.26 -11.67 -10.09
C ASP A 123 2.17 -11.62 -11.32
N ARG A 124 2.99 -10.56 -11.45
CA ARG A 124 3.98 -10.44 -12.54
C ARG A 124 5.01 -11.57 -12.48
N ALA A 125 5.52 -11.89 -11.29
CA ALA A 125 6.47 -12.97 -11.12
C ALA A 125 5.86 -14.34 -11.49
N GLN A 126 4.61 -14.60 -11.09
CA GLN A 126 3.91 -15.84 -11.44
C GLN A 126 3.68 -15.94 -12.95
N ARG A 127 3.22 -14.87 -13.60
CA ARG A 127 3.03 -14.83 -15.06
C ARG A 127 4.34 -15.08 -15.79
N PHE A 128 5.42 -14.46 -15.34
CA PHE A 128 6.74 -14.66 -15.93
C PHE A 128 7.21 -16.11 -15.82
N ARG A 129 7.04 -16.76 -14.64
CA ARG A 129 7.37 -18.18 -14.47
C ARG A 129 6.55 -19.07 -15.40
N ALA A 130 5.23 -18.87 -15.43
CA ALA A 130 4.34 -19.63 -16.30
C ALA A 130 4.68 -19.46 -17.79
N GLU A 131 5.04 -18.24 -18.21
CA GLU A 131 5.48 -17.98 -19.59
C GLU A 131 6.80 -18.70 -19.91
N GLN A 132 7.75 -18.74 -18.97
CA GLN A 132 9.02 -19.44 -19.16
C GLN A 132 8.83 -20.96 -19.22
N GLU A 133 7.99 -21.52 -18.35
CA GLU A 133 7.61 -22.93 -18.37
C GLU A 133 6.89 -23.31 -19.67
N ALA A 134 5.97 -22.47 -20.14
CA ALA A 134 5.30 -22.68 -21.43
C ALA A 134 6.29 -22.63 -22.60
N LYS A 135 7.27 -21.71 -22.57
CA LYS A 135 8.32 -21.62 -23.58
C LYS A 135 9.24 -22.83 -23.56
N SER A 136 9.63 -23.35 -22.40
CA SER A 136 10.44 -24.56 -22.30
C SER A 136 9.67 -25.79 -22.77
N ALA A 137 8.42 -25.96 -22.31
CA ALA A 137 7.56 -27.07 -22.74
C ALA A 137 7.32 -27.06 -24.25
N ALA A 138 7.12 -25.89 -24.86
CA ALA A 138 6.97 -25.76 -26.31
C ALA A 138 8.24 -26.16 -27.08
N ARG A 139 9.43 -25.84 -26.53
CA ARG A 139 10.72 -26.26 -27.11
C ARG A 139 10.89 -27.78 -27.02
N ASP A 140 10.59 -28.36 -25.86
CA ASP A 140 10.71 -29.80 -25.62
C ASP A 140 9.74 -30.59 -26.50
N ALA A 141 8.50 -30.13 -26.63
CA ALA A 141 7.51 -30.71 -27.54
C ALA A 141 8.00 -30.69 -29.00
N LYS A 142 8.61 -29.57 -29.44
CA LYS A 142 9.17 -29.45 -30.79
C LYS A 142 10.37 -30.37 -31.02
N LEU A 143 11.21 -30.58 -30.01
CA LEU A 143 12.32 -31.52 -30.08
C LEU A 143 11.81 -32.97 -30.13
N ALA A 144 10.81 -33.31 -29.32
CA ALA A 144 10.17 -34.62 -29.32
C ALA A 144 9.50 -34.92 -30.68
N GLU A 145 8.76 -33.97 -31.25
CA GLU A 145 8.12 -34.11 -32.57
C GLU A 145 9.17 -34.36 -33.67
N LYS A 146 10.28 -33.62 -33.65
CA LYS A 146 11.39 -33.82 -34.60
C LYS A 146 12.03 -35.21 -34.43
N ALA A 147 12.22 -35.66 -33.20
CA ALA A 147 12.78 -36.98 -32.90
C ALA A 147 11.87 -38.10 -33.41
N GLN A 148 10.56 -37.98 -33.18
CA GLN A 148 9.55 -38.93 -33.69
C GLN A 148 9.56 -39.00 -35.21
N LYS A 149 9.55 -37.85 -35.90
CA LYS A 149 9.63 -37.79 -37.37
C LYS A 149 10.93 -38.42 -37.90
N ALA A 150 12.04 -38.21 -37.21
CA ALA A 150 13.33 -38.81 -37.58
C ALA A 150 13.36 -40.32 -37.36
N GLU A 151 12.73 -40.83 -36.30
CA GLU A 151 12.57 -42.27 -36.06
C GLU A 151 11.66 -42.90 -37.11
N GLU A 152 10.50 -42.30 -37.38
CA GLU A 152 9.56 -42.77 -38.39
C GLU A 152 10.21 -42.80 -39.78
N GLY A 153 10.98 -41.75 -40.14
CA GLY A 153 11.78 -41.72 -41.36
C GLY A 153 12.78 -42.87 -41.43
N ARG A 154 13.52 -43.14 -40.35
CA ARG A 154 14.45 -44.28 -40.26
C ARG A 154 13.74 -45.62 -40.43
N ARG A 155 12.59 -45.81 -39.78
CA ARG A 155 11.78 -47.04 -39.90
C ARG A 155 11.31 -47.26 -41.34
N LYS A 156 10.77 -46.22 -41.99
CA LYS A 156 10.37 -46.30 -43.40
C LYS A 156 11.53 -46.66 -44.32
N THR A 157 12.70 -46.04 -44.13
CA THR A 157 13.89 -46.37 -44.94
C THR A 157 14.38 -47.81 -44.72
N ALA A 158 14.36 -48.30 -43.47
CA ALA A 158 14.72 -49.68 -43.16
C ALA A 158 13.73 -50.68 -43.78
N GLU A 159 12.42 -50.39 -43.72
CA GLU A 159 11.39 -51.20 -44.36
C GLU A 159 11.53 -51.23 -45.88
N GLU A 160 11.84 -50.11 -46.52
CA GLU A 160 12.09 -50.05 -47.97
C GLU A 160 13.35 -50.84 -48.38
N GLN A 161 14.44 -50.73 -47.61
CA GLN A 161 15.65 -51.50 -47.82
C GLN A 161 15.39 -53.00 -47.67
N ALA A 162 14.66 -53.41 -46.62
CA ALA A 162 14.27 -54.80 -46.41
C ALA A 162 13.40 -55.33 -47.57
N LYS A 163 12.42 -54.56 -48.04
CA LYS A 163 11.60 -54.90 -49.23
C LYS A 163 12.46 -55.04 -50.48
N ARG A 164 13.44 -54.16 -50.67
CA ARG A 164 14.36 -54.22 -51.83
C ARG A 164 15.25 -55.47 -51.77
N GLN A 165 15.83 -55.77 -50.61
CA GLN A 165 16.64 -56.97 -50.39
C GLN A 165 15.80 -58.24 -50.63
N ALA A 166 14.61 -58.33 -50.05
CA ALA A 166 13.71 -59.46 -50.28
C ALA A 166 13.35 -59.66 -51.76
N ARG A 167 13.18 -58.58 -52.54
CA ARG A 167 12.96 -58.67 -54.00
C ARG A 167 14.19 -59.20 -54.74
N LEU A 168 15.39 -58.74 -54.37
CA LEU A 168 16.64 -59.22 -54.96
C LEU A 168 16.89 -60.69 -54.62
N GLU A 169 16.69 -61.08 -53.37
CA GLU A 169 16.80 -62.48 -52.94
C GLU A 169 15.79 -63.38 -53.66
N LYS A 170 14.53 -62.93 -53.80
CA LYS A 170 13.52 -63.68 -54.56
C LYS A 170 13.94 -63.87 -56.02
N ARG A 171 14.48 -62.84 -56.67
CA ARG A 171 14.99 -62.94 -58.04
C ARG A 171 16.18 -63.90 -58.12
N ALA A 172 17.14 -63.78 -57.21
CA ALA A 172 18.30 -64.68 -57.15
C ALA A 172 17.89 -66.15 -56.95
N ARG A 173 16.89 -66.42 -56.10
CA ARG A 173 16.32 -67.77 -55.94
C ARG A 173 15.67 -68.28 -57.23
N GLN A 174 14.88 -67.43 -57.90
CA GLN A 174 14.26 -67.79 -59.19
C GLN A 174 15.28 -68.02 -60.30
N ASP A 175 16.37 -67.24 -60.33
CA ASP A 175 17.47 -67.43 -61.29
C ASP A 175 18.22 -68.73 -61.00
N ALA A 176 18.55 -69.00 -59.74
CA ALA A 176 19.14 -70.28 -59.35
C ALA A 176 18.24 -71.47 -59.73
N GLU A 177 16.94 -71.38 -59.51
CA GLU A 177 15.96 -72.41 -59.90
C GLU A 177 15.84 -72.55 -61.44
N ARG A 178 15.94 -71.44 -62.18
CA ARG A 178 15.99 -71.48 -63.65
C ARG A 178 17.25 -72.17 -64.15
N GLU A 179 18.41 -71.84 -63.58
CA GLU A 179 19.68 -72.46 -63.97
C GLU A 179 19.73 -73.94 -63.61
N THR A 180 19.24 -74.36 -62.44
CA THR A 180 19.12 -75.79 -62.11
C THR A 180 18.16 -76.52 -63.05
N ARG A 181 17.04 -75.89 -63.43
CA ARG A 181 16.09 -76.48 -64.39
C ARG A 181 16.65 -76.55 -65.81
N LYS A 182 17.48 -75.59 -66.24
CA LYS A 182 18.21 -75.65 -67.52
C LYS A 182 19.25 -76.78 -67.50
N ALA A 183 20.09 -76.84 -66.46
CA ALA A 183 21.08 -77.91 -66.30
C ALA A 183 20.43 -79.31 -66.28
N ALA A 184 19.28 -79.46 -65.62
CA ALA A 184 18.53 -80.72 -65.64
C ALA A 184 17.96 -81.08 -67.03
N LYS A 185 17.57 -80.09 -67.84
CA LYS A 185 17.11 -80.30 -69.22
C LYS A 185 18.25 -80.64 -70.17
N GLU A 186 19.40 -80.00 -70.03
CA GLU A 186 20.61 -80.27 -70.82
C GLU A 186 21.18 -81.66 -70.48
N ALA A 187 21.17 -82.06 -69.20
CA ALA A 187 21.50 -83.43 -68.78
C ALA A 187 20.50 -84.48 -69.31
N GLY A 188 19.25 -84.11 -69.55
CA GLY A 188 18.22 -84.98 -70.16
C GLY A 188 18.27 -85.09 -71.68
N GLN A 189 19.01 -84.22 -72.38
CA GLN A 189 19.19 -84.26 -73.85
C GLN A 189 20.52 -84.88 -74.28
N GLY A 190 21.40 -85.24 -73.33
CA GLY A 190 22.66 -85.93 -73.56
C GLY A 190 22.57 -87.44 -73.37
N THR A 191 21.80 -88.15 -74.20
CA THR A 191 22.00 -89.60 -74.40
C THR A 191 22.10 -89.89 -75.90
N PRO A 192 23.31 -90.10 -76.46
CA PRO A 192 23.44 -90.82 -77.71
C PRO A 192 23.37 -92.32 -77.45
N THR A 193 22.46 -92.94 -78.19
CA THR A 193 22.24 -94.36 -78.46
C THR A 193 23.53 -95.20 -78.49
N PRO A 194 23.55 -96.42 -77.91
CA PRO A 194 24.68 -97.33 -78.09
C PRO A 194 24.62 -97.95 -79.50
N ALA A 195 25.71 -97.92 -80.25
CA ALA A 195 25.83 -98.59 -81.54
C ALA A 195 27.00 -99.58 -81.50
N ASN A 196 26.62 -100.87 -81.60
CA ASN A 196 27.36 -102.09 -81.94
C ASN A 196 28.79 -102.29 -81.40
#